data_AF-A0A7S0JJ09-F1
#
_entry.id   AF-A0A7S0JJ09-F1
#
_cell.length_a   1.000
_cell.length_b   1.000
_cell.length_c   1.000
_cell.angle_alpha   90.00
_cell.angle_beta   90.00
_cell.angle_gamma   90.00
#
_symmetry.space_group_name_H-M   'P 1'
#
loop_
_entity.id
_entity.type
_entity.pdbx_description
1 polymer ?
#
loop_
_entity_poly.entity_id
_entity_poly.type
_entity_poly.pdbx_seq_one_letter_code
_entity_poly.pdbx_strand_id
1 'polypeptide(L)'
;VIRESNDIMMAVERSFSGRPMLPPPGAEGGEAVRPLLQLERQLFSCWFRWLTSGAIGDGAQRVQFASLMGQVDDALGGRPGPFFLGSELSLVDCMFAPFLERMAASVLYYKGLPVRTNGDWPHVRAWFEAMEARPSFRHIRSDFYTHVNDLPPQIGRCQSTPEAAKHQPLIDGSAGAWRLPLPAVGEAGALEPIDCLGQDDGAARREAAERLLANWQAVARFSARGLSKPGFPPASAPLSDPNAVVDEAYLPQVDAALRHVVDSLLEGPLPPTALSDGLAPEAITPSLGYLRDRISVPRDMGYPAARQLRAHLNDVIAAVAVKGARAAAK
;
A
#
# COMPACT_ATOMS: atom_id res chain seq x y z
N VAL A 1 -10.80 24.70 -14.95
CA VAL A 1 -10.20 23.64 -14.13
C VAL A 1 -11.31 23.02 -13.29
N ILE A 2 -11.62 21.74 -13.50
CA ILE A 2 -12.58 20.98 -12.68
C ILE A 2 -11.79 20.36 -11.52
N ARG A 3 -12.33 20.37 -10.29
CA ARG A 3 -11.60 19.95 -9.08
C ARG A 3 -12.22 18.76 -8.34
N GLU A 4 -13.54 18.60 -8.41
CA GLU A 4 -14.24 17.50 -7.73
C GLU A 4 -14.12 16.20 -8.54
N SER A 5 -13.78 15.09 -7.88
CA SER A 5 -13.55 13.80 -8.55
C SER A 5 -14.75 13.34 -9.38
N ASN A 6 -15.97 13.45 -8.83
CA ASN A 6 -17.19 13.09 -9.54
C ASN A 6 -17.43 13.95 -10.79
N ASP A 7 -17.16 15.26 -10.69
CA ASP A 7 -17.29 16.16 -11.83
C ASP A 7 -16.24 15.89 -12.90
N ILE A 8 -15.01 15.53 -12.49
CA ILE A 8 -13.94 15.12 -13.38
C ILE A 8 -14.35 13.83 -14.12
N MET A 9 -14.80 12.80 -13.41
CA MET A 9 -15.24 11.53 -14.02
C MET A 9 -16.37 11.76 -15.03
N MET A 10 -17.39 12.56 -14.67
CA MET A 10 -18.48 12.87 -15.58
C MET A 10 -18.06 13.75 -16.76
N ALA A 11 -17.07 14.62 -16.59
CA ALA A 11 -16.51 15.39 -17.70
C ALA A 11 -15.72 14.52 -18.67
N VAL A 12 -14.95 13.55 -18.15
CA VAL A 12 -14.26 12.54 -18.97
C VAL A 12 -15.27 11.69 -19.74
N GLU A 13 -16.29 11.14 -19.06
CA GLU A 13 -17.36 10.35 -19.71
C GLU A 13 -18.03 11.10 -20.86
N ARG A 14 -18.36 12.39 -20.66
CA ARG A 14 -18.95 13.23 -21.71
C ARG A 14 -18.00 13.52 -22.87
N SER A 15 -16.69 13.59 -22.60
CA SER A 15 -15.68 13.94 -23.61
C SER A 15 -15.28 12.73 -24.47
N PHE A 16 -15.41 11.51 -23.97
CA PHE A 16 -14.95 10.28 -24.62
C PHE A 16 -16.10 9.29 -24.88
N SER A 17 -17.10 9.70 -25.66
CA SER A 17 -18.33 8.94 -25.93
C SER A 17 -18.15 7.65 -26.77
N GLY A 18 -16.95 7.38 -27.30
CA GLY A 18 -16.68 6.19 -28.12
C GLY A 18 -16.70 4.87 -27.34
N ARG A 19 -16.61 4.93 -26.00
CA ARG A 19 -16.72 3.79 -25.08
C ARG A 19 -17.37 4.27 -23.78
N PRO A 20 -18.72 4.42 -23.75
CA PRO A 20 -19.39 4.92 -22.56
C PRO A 20 -19.21 3.94 -21.40
N MET A 21 -18.85 4.46 -20.23
CA MET A 21 -18.71 3.70 -18.99
C MET A 21 -19.97 3.77 -18.11
N LEU A 22 -20.99 4.49 -18.56
CA LEU A 22 -22.34 4.45 -18.01
C LEU A 22 -23.37 4.07 -19.09
N PRO A 23 -24.45 3.36 -18.74
CA PRO A 23 -25.57 3.16 -19.65
C PRO A 23 -26.14 4.51 -20.09
N PRO A 24 -26.48 4.68 -21.39
CA PRO A 24 -27.14 5.90 -21.84
C PRO A 24 -28.51 6.07 -21.17
N PRO A 25 -29.04 7.30 -21.08
CA PRO A 25 -30.34 7.56 -20.47
C PRO A 25 -31.44 6.67 -21.09
N GLY A 26 -32.13 5.90 -20.23
CA GLY A 26 -33.22 5.00 -20.65
C GLY A 26 -32.76 3.63 -21.18
N ALA A 27 -31.45 3.36 -21.22
CA ALA A 27 -30.95 2.02 -21.52
C ALA A 27 -31.12 1.08 -20.32
N GLU A 28 -31.26 -0.21 -20.63
CA GLU A 28 -31.28 -1.29 -19.65
C GLU A 28 -30.03 -1.25 -18.77
N GLY A 29 -30.20 -1.36 -17.45
CA GLY A 29 -29.11 -1.28 -16.47
C GLY A 29 -28.86 0.14 -15.94
N GLY A 30 -29.39 1.18 -16.58
CA GLY A 30 -29.29 2.56 -16.11
C GLY A 30 -29.98 2.79 -14.76
N GLU A 31 -31.06 2.05 -14.49
CA GLU A 31 -31.82 2.09 -13.23
C GLU A 31 -31.00 1.62 -12.02
N ALA A 32 -29.99 0.77 -12.24
CA ALA A 32 -29.15 0.22 -11.18
C ALA A 32 -28.06 1.20 -10.70
N VAL A 33 -27.65 2.16 -11.54
CA VAL A 33 -26.52 3.06 -11.24
C VAL A 33 -26.73 3.84 -9.93
N ARG A 34 -27.90 4.47 -9.76
CA ARG A 34 -28.17 5.30 -8.58
C ARG A 34 -28.20 4.48 -7.27
N PRO A 35 -28.94 3.35 -7.19
CA PRO A 35 -28.87 2.46 -6.03
C PRO A 35 -27.45 1.99 -5.70
N LEU A 36 -26.64 1.63 -6.71
CA LEU A 36 -25.25 1.19 -6.50
C LEU A 36 -24.37 2.29 -5.90
N LEU A 37 -24.49 3.52 -6.40
CA LEU A 37 -23.73 4.65 -5.84
C LEU A 37 -24.18 5.03 -4.42
N GLN A 38 -25.45 4.78 -4.07
CA GLN A 38 -25.94 4.92 -2.70
C GLN A 38 -25.38 3.83 -1.79
N LEU A 39 -25.36 2.57 -2.25
CA LEU A 39 -24.80 1.44 -1.52
C LEU A 39 -23.31 1.66 -1.24
N GLU A 40 -22.55 2.12 -2.23
CA GLU A 40 -21.14 2.48 -2.05
C GLU A 40 -20.98 3.45 -0.87
N ARG A 41 -21.78 4.53 -0.88
CA ARG A 41 -21.67 5.62 0.11
C ARG A 41 -22.07 5.16 1.52
N GLN A 42 -23.03 4.24 1.60
CA GLN A 42 -23.39 3.57 2.85
C GLN A 42 -22.25 2.69 3.36
N LEU A 43 -21.64 1.87 2.49
CA LEU A 43 -20.49 1.04 2.84
C LEU A 43 -19.30 1.89 3.29
N PHE A 44 -18.96 2.96 2.55
CA PHE A 44 -17.92 3.91 2.94
C PHE A 44 -18.17 4.47 4.35
N SER A 45 -19.38 4.97 4.61
CA SER A 45 -19.74 5.56 5.90
C SER A 45 -19.68 4.54 7.04
N CYS A 46 -20.09 3.29 6.78
CA CYS A 46 -20.03 2.20 7.74
C CYS A 46 -18.58 1.81 8.07
N TRP A 47 -17.76 1.60 7.04
CA TRP A 47 -16.33 1.29 7.18
C TRP A 47 -15.57 2.39 7.92
N PHE A 48 -15.76 3.64 7.51
CA PHE A 48 -15.11 4.79 8.13
C PHE A 48 -15.43 4.87 9.62
N ARG A 49 -16.73 4.81 9.97
CA ARG A 49 -17.18 4.80 11.37
C ARG A 49 -16.56 3.65 12.15
N TRP A 50 -16.45 2.47 11.54
CA TRP A 50 -15.90 1.30 12.21
C TRP A 50 -14.41 1.41 12.47
N LEU A 51 -13.64 1.89 11.48
CA LEU A 51 -12.20 2.13 11.65
C LEU A 51 -11.90 3.09 12.79
N THR A 52 -12.71 4.14 12.98
CA THR A 52 -12.47 5.16 14.01
C THR A 52 -13.10 4.82 15.37
N SER A 53 -13.91 3.76 15.46
CA SER A 53 -14.59 3.36 16.70
C SER A 53 -13.74 2.40 17.54
N GLY A 54 -13.74 2.61 18.87
CA GLY A 54 -13.08 1.72 19.83
C GLY A 54 -13.85 0.41 20.06
N ALA A 55 -13.47 -0.34 21.11
CA ALA A 55 -14.00 -1.68 21.38
C ALA A 55 -15.52 -1.70 21.69
N ILE A 56 -16.08 -0.61 22.23
CA ILE A 56 -17.51 -0.53 22.55
C ILE A 56 -18.31 -0.51 21.23
N GLY A 57 -19.16 -1.51 21.04
CA GLY A 57 -20.00 -1.63 19.85
C GLY A 57 -19.30 -2.26 18.63
N ASP A 58 -18.05 -2.73 18.76
CA ASP A 58 -17.30 -3.36 17.67
C ASP A 58 -18.07 -4.51 17.02
N GLY A 59 -18.67 -5.40 17.82
CA GLY A 59 -19.46 -6.52 17.30
C GLY A 59 -20.66 -6.09 16.45
N ALA A 60 -21.39 -5.04 16.86
CA ALA A 60 -22.51 -4.50 16.09
C ALA A 60 -22.05 -3.84 14.78
N GLN A 61 -20.92 -3.13 14.82
CA GLN A 61 -20.33 -2.50 13.63
C GLN A 61 -19.79 -3.54 12.64
N ARG A 62 -19.18 -4.62 13.14
CA ARG A 62 -18.76 -5.77 12.34
C ARG A 62 -19.94 -6.41 11.61
N VAL A 63 -21.05 -6.66 12.31
CA VAL A 63 -22.27 -7.21 11.70
C VAL A 63 -22.83 -6.28 10.63
N GLN A 64 -22.88 -4.97 10.91
CA GLN A 64 -23.36 -3.98 9.95
C GLN A 64 -22.48 -3.90 8.70
N PHE A 65 -21.15 -3.91 8.87
CA PHE A 65 -20.20 -3.92 7.77
C PHE A 65 -20.35 -5.19 6.93
N ALA A 66 -20.41 -6.37 7.57
CA ALA A 66 -20.58 -7.63 6.87
C ALA A 66 -21.91 -7.71 6.10
N SER A 67 -22.99 -7.14 6.65
CA SER A 67 -24.27 -7.04 5.97
C SER A 67 -24.21 -6.16 4.71
N LEU A 68 -23.51 -5.02 4.77
CA LEU A 68 -23.33 -4.15 3.60
C LEU A 68 -22.40 -4.77 2.55
N MET A 69 -21.35 -5.47 2.99
CA MET A 69 -20.51 -6.25 2.08
C MET A 69 -21.29 -7.36 1.39
N GLY A 70 -22.21 -8.03 2.09
CA GLY A 70 -23.15 -8.99 1.49
C GLY A 70 -24.02 -8.35 0.41
N GLN A 71 -24.57 -7.16 0.66
CA GLN A 71 -25.33 -6.42 -0.37
C GLN A 71 -24.48 -6.03 -1.58
N VAL A 72 -23.20 -5.69 -1.37
CA VAL A 72 -22.26 -5.42 -2.48
C VAL A 72 -21.96 -6.70 -3.26
N ASP A 73 -21.78 -7.81 -2.58
CA ASP A 73 -21.58 -9.12 -3.22
C ASP A 73 -22.80 -9.54 -4.05
N ASP A 74 -24.00 -9.41 -3.49
CA ASP A 74 -25.27 -9.68 -4.20
C ASP A 74 -25.43 -8.77 -5.42
N ALA A 75 -25.05 -7.48 -5.30
CA ALA A 75 -25.10 -6.54 -6.41
C ALA A 75 -24.14 -6.91 -7.55
N LEU A 76 -22.95 -7.41 -7.22
CA LEU A 76 -21.99 -7.95 -8.20
C LEU A 76 -22.48 -9.26 -8.82
N GLY A 77 -23.15 -10.12 -8.04
CA GLY A 77 -23.73 -11.39 -8.50
C GLY A 77 -25.05 -11.25 -9.27
N GLY A 78 -25.66 -10.07 -9.28
CA GLY A 78 -26.98 -9.83 -9.87
C GLY A 78 -27.03 -9.86 -11.40
N ARG A 79 -25.88 -9.83 -12.08
CA ARG A 79 -25.77 -9.82 -13.55
C ARG A 79 -24.61 -10.72 -14.00
N PRO A 80 -24.65 -11.29 -15.23
CA PRO A 80 -23.51 -12.00 -15.78
C PRO A 80 -22.29 -11.08 -15.95
N GLY A 81 -21.15 -11.52 -15.45
CA GLY A 81 -19.88 -10.79 -15.50
C GLY A 81 -19.38 -10.40 -14.11
N PRO A 82 -18.13 -9.91 -14.00
CA PRO A 82 -17.52 -9.64 -12.71
C PRO A 82 -17.70 -8.20 -12.22
N PHE A 83 -18.31 -7.31 -13.02
CA PHE A 83 -18.46 -5.89 -12.71
C PHE A 83 -19.91 -5.54 -12.39
N PHE A 84 -20.13 -4.42 -11.68
CA PHE A 84 -21.46 -4.05 -11.17
C PHE A 84 -22.54 -3.92 -12.25
N LEU A 85 -22.16 -3.54 -13.47
CA LEU A 85 -23.09 -3.38 -14.61
C LEU A 85 -22.93 -4.49 -15.67
N GLY A 86 -22.27 -5.61 -15.33
CA GLY A 86 -22.15 -6.80 -16.18
C GLY A 86 -20.71 -7.19 -16.51
N SER A 87 -20.44 -7.45 -17.78
CA SER A 87 -19.14 -7.99 -18.22
C SER A 87 -18.04 -6.92 -18.41
N GLU A 88 -18.42 -5.66 -18.56
CA GLU A 88 -17.50 -4.55 -18.84
C GLU A 88 -17.32 -3.63 -17.64
N LEU A 89 -16.11 -3.08 -17.51
CA LEU A 89 -15.81 -2.07 -16.49
C LEU A 89 -16.68 -0.83 -16.69
N SER A 90 -17.33 -0.38 -15.62
CA SER A 90 -18.17 0.82 -15.62
C SER A 90 -17.64 1.91 -14.67
N LEU A 91 -18.23 3.10 -14.75
CA LEU A 91 -17.95 4.16 -13.78
C LEU A 91 -18.40 3.77 -12.37
N VAL A 92 -19.37 2.87 -12.21
CA VAL A 92 -19.75 2.35 -10.89
C VAL A 92 -18.57 1.61 -10.26
N ASP A 93 -17.88 0.76 -11.02
CA ASP A 93 -16.68 0.06 -10.54
C ASP A 93 -15.58 1.05 -10.16
N CYS A 94 -15.36 2.10 -10.97
CA CYS A 94 -14.39 3.15 -10.66
C CYS A 94 -14.72 3.91 -9.36
N MET A 95 -16.00 4.04 -9.01
CA MET A 95 -16.43 4.64 -7.74
C MET A 95 -16.12 3.74 -6.55
N PHE A 96 -16.41 2.45 -6.65
CA PHE A 96 -16.14 1.48 -5.58
C PHE A 96 -14.65 1.19 -5.38
N ALA A 97 -13.86 1.14 -6.46
CA ALA A 97 -12.48 0.69 -6.44
C ALA A 97 -11.59 1.31 -5.36
N PRO A 98 -11.48 2.65 -5.24
CA PRO A 98 -10.63 3.26 -4.22
C PRO A 98 -11.02 2.89 -2.79
N PHE A 99 -12.29 2.57 -2.52
CA PHE A 99 -12.76 2.22 -1.19
C PHE A 99 -12.63 0.73 -0.91
N LEU A 100 -12.96 -0.13 -1.87
CA LEU A 100 -12.77 -1.57 -1.73
C LEU A 100 -11.29 -1.93 -1.53
N GLU A 101 -10.37 -1.29 -2.27
CA GLU A 101 -8.92 -1.47 -2.06
C GLU A 101 -8.48 -1.09 -0.64
N ARG A 102 -8.89 0.10 -0.17
CA ARG A 102 -8.57 0.55 1.19
C ARG A 102 -9.22 -0.32 2.25
N MET A 103 -10.45 -0.78 2.05
CA MET A 103 -11.15 -1.70 2.96
C MET A 103 -10.43 -3.04 3.04
N ALA A 104 -9.99 -3.60 1.91
CA ALA A 104 -9.27 -4.87 1.88
C ALA A 104 -8.00 -4.86 2.74
N ALA A 105 -7.26 -3.76 2.72
CA ALA A 105 -6.09 -3.56 3.57
C ALA A 105 -6.45 -3.25 5.02
N SER A 106 -7.24 -2.19 5.22
CA SER A 106 -7.47 -1.61 6.55
C SER A 106 -8.38 -2.44 7.45
N VAL A 107 -9.39 -3.12 6.91
CA VAL A 107 -10.28 -3.98 7.71
C VAL A 107 -9.52 -5.22 8.19
N LEU A 108 -8.61 -5.75 7.38
CA LEU A 108 -7.71 -6.82 7.81
C LEU A 108 -6.74 -6.33 8.89
N TYR A 109 -6.09 -5.18 8.67
CA TYR A 109 -5.06 -4.64 9.56
C TYR A 109 -5.58 -4.13 10.90
N TYR A 110 -6.74 -3.48 10.91
CA TYR A 110 -7.32 -2.91 12.14
C TYR A 110 -8.37 -3.82 12.78
N LYS A 111 -9.13 -4.62 12.01
CA LYS A 111 -10.28 -5.39 12.52
C LYS A 111 -10.14 -6.90 12.38
N GLY A 112 -9.05 -7.40 11.78
CA GLY A 112 -8.78 -8.82 11.62
C GLY A 112 -9.79 -9.56 10.75
N LEU A 113 -10.57 -8.85 9.92
CA LEU A 113 -11.54 -9.44 8.99
C LEU A 113 -10.98 -9.35 7.57
N PRO A 114 -10.61 -10.49 6.94
CA PRO A 114 -10.21 -10.47 5.54
C PRO A 114 -11.41 -10.12 4.66
N VAL A 115 -11.25 -9.16 3.74
CA VAL A 115 -12.31 -8.85 2.76
C VAL A 115 -12.20 -9.74 1.53
N ARG A 116 -10.99 -9.87 0.98
CA ARG A 116 -10.76 -10.54 -0.31
C ARG A 116 -10.83 -12.07 -0.24
N THR A 117 -10.28 -12.63 0.83
CA THR A 117 -10.25 -14.07 1.07
C THR A 117 -11.44 -14.55 1.90
N ASN A 118 -12.41 -13.69 2.17
CA ASN A 118 -13.65 -14.10 2.81
C ASN A 118 -14.44 -15.03 1.88
N GLY A 119 -14.86 -16.19 2.40
CA GLY A 119 -15.71 -17.14 1.66
C GLY A 119 -17.13 -16.64 1.45
N ASP A 120 -17.59 -15.70 2.29
CA ASP A 120 -18.95 -15.18 2.25
C ASP A 120 -19.19 -14.19 1.09
N TRP A 121 -18.12 -13.69 0.45
CA TRP A 121 -18.19 -12.66 -0.61
C TRP A 121 -17.48 -13.10 -1.91
N PRO A 122 -17.95 -14.16 -2.58
CA PRO A 122 -17.32 -14.70 -3.77
C PRO A 122 -17.33 -13.75 -4.97
N HIS A 123 -18.36 -12.93 -5.16
CA HIS A 123 -18.45 -11.98 -6.28
C HIS A 123 -17.54 -10.76 -6.05
N VAL A 124 -17.36 -10.31 -4.80
CA VAL A 124 -16.35 -9.31 -4.44
C VAL A 124 -14.96 -9.81 -4.78
N ARG A 125 -14.65 -11.08 -4.49
CA ARG A 125 -13.38 -11.69 -4.90
C ARG A 125 -13.21 -11.70 -6.42
N ALA A 126 -14.22 -12.16 -7.15
CA ALA A 126 -14.20 -12.18 -8.61
C ALA A 126 -14.03 -10.76 -9.21
N TRP A 127 -14.65 -9.75 -8.61
CA TRP A 127 -14.47 -8.35 -8.99
C TRP A 127 -13.02 -7.89 -8.80
N PHE A 128 -12.39 -8.21 -7.67
CA PHE A 128 -10.96 -7.91 -7.46
C PHE A 128 -10.09 -8.59 -8.52
N GLU A 129 -10.30 -9.89 -8.78
CA GLU A 129 -9.55 -10.64 -9.78
C GLU A 129 -9.71 -10.02 -11.18
N ALA A 130 -10.93 -9.63 -11.55
CA ALA A 130 -11.24 -8.98 -12.83
C ALA A 130 -10.61 -7.59 -12.95
N MET A 131 -10.63 -6.78 -11.89
CA MET A 131 -9.94 -5.48 -11.84
C MET A 131 -8.44 -5.67 -12.01
N GLU A 132 -7.86 -6.64 -11.31
CA GLU A 132 -6.44 -6.94 -11.33
C GLU A 132 -5.96 -7.57 -12.63
N ALA A 133 -6.84 -8.16 -13.44
CA ALA A 133 -6.50 -8.58 -14.80
C ALA A 133 -6.27 -7.38 -15.74
N ARG A 134 -6.71 -6.17 -15.38
CA ARG A 134 -6.63 -4.99 -16.25
C ARG A 134 -5.28 -4.28 -16.14
N PRO A 135 -4.55 -4.06 -17.24
CA PRO A 135 -3.31 -3.27 -17.23
C PRO A 135 -3.50 -1.86 -16.63
N SER A 136 -4.63 -1.21 -16.92
CA SER A 136 -4.91 0.14 -16.42
C SER A 136 -5.03 0.22 -14.90
N PHE A 137 -5.47 -0.87 -14.25
CA PHE A 137 -5.63 -0.93 -12.79
C PHE A 137 -4.35 -1.41 -12.09
N ARG A 138 -3.69 -2.40 -12.70
CA ARG A 138 -2.40 -2.95 -12.29
C ARG A 138 -1.34 -1.88 -11.95
N HIS A 139 -1.30 -0.78 -12.70
CA HIS A 139 -0.29 0.26 -12.49
C HIS A 139 -0.69 1.36 -11.49
N ILE A 140 -1.94 1.36 -11.01
CA ILE A 140 -2.45 2.39 -10.08
C ILE A 140 -2.91 1.83 -8.73
N ARG A 141 -3.05 0.51 -8.60
CA ARG A 141 -3.32 -0.19 -7.34
C ARG A 141 -2.18 0.00 -6.32
N SER A 142 -2.53 0.05 -5.04
CA SER A 142 -1.58 0.18 -3.93
C SER A 142 -1.39 -1.15 -3.18
N ASP A 143 -0.42 -1.18 -2.26
CA ASP A 143 -0.19 -2.31 -1.34
C ASP A 143 -0.91 -2.08 0.00
N PHE A 144 -1.05 -3.13 0.82
CA PHE A 144 -1.75 -2.99 2.10
C PHE A 144 -0.96 -2.08 3.04
N TYR A 145 0.37 -2.18 3.04
CA TYR A 145 1.21 -1.33 3.87
C TYR A 145 0.96 0.17 3.59
N THR A 146 0.93 0.59 2.33
CA THR A 146 0.66 1.99 1.97
C THR A 146 -0.76 2.37 2.39
N HIS A 147 -1.76 1.55 2.10
CA HIS A 147 -3.15 1.85 2.49
C HIS A 147 -3.37 2.02 3.99
N VAL A 148 -2.77 1.17 4.82
CA VAL A 148 -2.96 1.24 6.28
C VAL A 148 -2.23 2.43 6.90
N ASN A 149 -1.12 2.87 6.31
CA ASN A 149 -0.37 4.02 6.79
C ASN A 149 -0.86 5.37 6.23
N ASP A 150 -1.54 5.37 5.08
CA ASP A 150 -2.13 6.57 4.47
C ASP A 150 -3.43 7.03 5.17
N LEU A 151 -4.17 6.10 5.78
CA LEU A 151 -5.45 6.42 6.42
C LEU A 151 -5.32 7.30 7.68
N PRO A 152 -4.48 6.96 8.69
CA PRO A 152 -4.48 7.71 9.95
C PRO A 152 -4.20 9.22 9.82
N PRO A 153 -3.27 9.67 8.95
CA PRO A 153 -3.07 11.10 8.71
C PRO A 153 -4.30 11.82 8.13
N GLN A 154 -5.14 11.12 7.36
CA GLN A 154 -6.32 11.71 6.70
C GLN A 154 -7.55 11.73 7.61
N ILE A 155 -7.77 10.65 8.36
CA ILE A 155 -9.03 10.40 9.07
C ILE A 155 -8.89 10.42 10.60
N GLY A 156 -7.67 10.63 11.10
CA GLY A 156 -7.34 10.52 12.52
C GLY A 156 -7.09 9.07 12.95
N ARG A 157 -7.12 8.83 14.26
CA ARG A 157 -6.72 7.55 14.83
C ARG A 157 -7.66 6.41 14.42
N CYS A 158 -7.13 5.43 13.67
CA CYS A 158 -7.77 4.13 13.47
C CYS A 158 -7.59 3.25 14.73
N GLN A 159 -8.61 2.45 15.05
CA GLN A 159 -8.68 1.64 16.27
C GLN A 159 -8.58 0.15 15.92
N SER A 160 -7.59 -0.52 16.50
CA SER A 160 -7.37 -1.96 16.30
C SER A 160 -8.17 -2.82 17.28
N THR A 161 -8.65 -3.98 16.83
CA THR A 161 -9.19 -5.04 17.68
C THR A 161 -8.13 -6.10 17.98
N PRO A 162 -8.28 -6.91 19.05
CA PRO A 162 -7.33 -7.99 19.37
C PRO A 162 -7.12 -8.99 18.23
N GLU A 163 -8.16 -9.29 17.45
CA GLU A 163 -8.11 -10.24 16.32
C GLU A 163 -7.15 -9.77 15.21
N ALA A 164 -6.94 -8.46 15.10
CA ALA A 164 -6.08 -7.87 14.08
C ALA A 164 -4.59 -8.07 14.37
N ALA A 165 -4.20 -8.32 15.63
CA ALA A 165 -2.81 -8.37 16.07
C ALA A 165 -1.96 -9.43 15.33
N LYS A 166 -2.58 -10.51 14.85
CA LYS A 166 -1.88 -11.55 14.07
C LYS A 166 -1.54 -11.13 12.63
N HIS A 167 -2.22 -10.11 12.10
CA HIS A 167 -2.06 -9.64 10.72
C HIS A 167 -1.11 -8.44 10.60
N GLN A 168 -1.07 -7.57 11.61
CA GLN A 168 -0.27 -6.35 11.57
C GLN A 168 1.22 -6.63 11.31
N PRO A 169 1.90 -7.56 12.00
CA PRO A 169 3.33 -7.82 11.75
C PRO A 169 3.63 -8.33 10.33
N LEU A 170 2.65 -8.99 9.70
CA LEU A 170 2.79 -9.50 8.33
C LEU A 170 2.69 -8.36 7.31
N ILE A 171 1.83 -7.36 7.56
CA ILE A 171 1.66 -6.17 6.72
C ILE A 171 2.79 -5.16 6.96
N ASP A 172 3.21 -4.99 8.22
CA ASP A 172 4.30 -4.08 8.64
C ASP A 172 5.69 -4.62 8.33
N GLY A 173 5.80 -5.81 7.73
CA GLY A 173 7.07 -6.44 7.36
C GLY A 173 7.93 -6.95 8.53
N SER A 174 7.49 -6.75 9.77
CA SER A 174 8.23 -7.15 10.98
C SER A 174 8.23 -8.67 11.21
N ALA A 175 7.25 -9.40 10.67
CA ALA A 175 7.18 -10.86 10.66
C ALA A 175 7.84 -11.49 9.40
N GLY A 176 8.87 -10.85 8.86
CA GLY A 176 9.71 -11.42 7.80
C GLY A 176 9.28 -11.10 6.36
N ALA A 177 8.16 -10.40 6.14
CA ALA A 177 7.69 -10.09 4.78
C ALA A 177 8.67 -9.19 4.00
N TRP A 178 9.60 -8.50 4.69
CA TRP A 178 10.70 -7.71 4.11
C TRP A 178 12.08 -8.22 4.56
N ARG A 179 12.25 -9.55 4.66
CA ARG A 179 13.57 -10.16 4.90
C ARG A 179 13.92 -11.07 3.73
N LEU A 180 15.20 -11.11 3.39
CA LEU A 180 15.73 -11.98 2.33
C LEU A 180 15.96 -13.41 2.88
N PRO A 181 15.70 -14.47 2.09
CA PRO A 181 14.99 -14.45 0.80
C PRO A 181 13.51 -14.08 0.99
N LEU A 182 12.95 -13.29 0.06
CA LEU A 182 11.55 -12.89 0.12
C LEU A 182 10.63 -14.10 -0.11
N PRO A 183 9.50 -14.21 0.61
CA PRO A 183 8.46 -15.19 0.28
C PRO A 183 7.97 -14.97 -1.15
N ALA A 184 7.71 -16.04 -1.89
CA ALA A 184 7.23 -15.89 -3.26
C ALA A 184 5.85 -15.22 -3.26
N VAL A 185 5.65 -14.38 -4.27
CA VAL A 185 4.41 -13.66 -4.46
C VAL A 185 3.29 -14.65 -4.75
N GLY A 186 2.13 -14.49 -4.10
CA GLY A 186 0.95 -15.31 -4.41
C GLY A 186 1.02 -16.73 -3.84
N GLU A 187 1.98 -17.04 -2.97
CA GLU A 187 1.96 -18.28 -2.19
C GLU A 187 0.69 -18.37 -1.33
N ALA A 188 0.21 -19.60 -1.12
CA ALA A 188 -0.92 -19.87 -0.25
C ALA A 188 -0.66 -19.32 1.16
N GLY A 189 -1.42 -18.31 1.57
CA GLY A 189 -1.25 -17.62 2.86
C GLY A 189 -0.66 -16.21 2.77
N ALA A 190 -0.24 -15.74 1.59
CA ALA A 190 0.09 -14.33 1.38
C ALA A 190 -1.16 -13.47 1.61
N LEU A 191 -1.05 -12.48 2.51
CA LEU A 191 -2.18 -11.58 2.82
C LEU A 191 -2.55 -10.68 1.64
N GLU A 192 -1.57 -10.33 0.82
CA GLU A 192 -1.72 -9.51 -0.36
C GLU A 192 -1.70 -10.38 -1.63
N PRO A 193 -2.86 -10.65 -2.23
CA PRO A 193 -2.95 -11.46 -3.46
C PRO A 193 -2.64 -10.60 -4.69
N ILE A 194 -1.46 -9.97 -4.71
CA ILE A 194 -1.01 -9.20 -5.87
C ILE A 194 -0.29 -10.17 -6.80
N ASP A 195 -0.90 -10.56 -7.92
CA ASP A 195 -0.12 -11.02 -9.08
C ASP A 195 0.76 -9.83 -9.49
N CYS A 196 2.07 -9.95 -9.27
CA CYS A 196 3.10 -8.90 -9.26
C CYS A 196 3.35 -8.24 -10.63
N LEU A 197 2.29 -7.92 -11.36
CA LEU A 197 2.31 -7.40 -12.72
C LEU A 197 3.00 -8.33 -13.72
N GLY A 198 3.16 -9.61 -13.36
CA GLY A 198 4.03 -10.53 -14.09
C GLY A 198 5.52 -10.13 -14.07
N GLN A 199 5.96 -9.23 -13.17
CA GLN A 199 7.36 -8.87 -13.01
C GLN A 199 8.10 -9.95 -12.22
N ASP A 200 9.23 -10.42 -12.75
CA ASP A 200 10.16 -11.28 -12.02
C ASP A 200 10.99 -10.48 -10.98
N ASP A 201 11.61 -11.19 -10.04
CA ASP A 201 12.43 -10.58 -8.99
C ASP A 201 13.61 -9.77 -9.53
N GLY A 202 14.19 -10.16 -10.67
CA GLY A 202 15.25 -9.37 -11.31
C GLY A 202 14.73 -8.04 -11.86
N ALA A 203 13.56 -8.04 -12.50
CA ALA A 203 12.90 -6.83 -12.99
C ALA A 203 12.49 -5.91 -11.83
N ALA A 204 11.93 -6.49 -10.75
CA ALA A 204 11.57 -5.76 -9.55
C ALA A 204 12.79 -5.09 -8.88
N ARG A 205 13.92 -5.81 -8.77
CA ARG A 205 15.18 -5.24 -8.23
C ARG A 205 15.73 -4.13 -9.11
N ARG A 206 15.68 -4.29 -10.45
CA ARG A 206 16.10 -3.25 -11.39
C ARG A 206 15.23 -1.98 -11.32
N GLU A 207 13.91 -2.13 -11.21
CA GLU A 207 13.01 -0.98 -11.01
C GLU A 207 13.34 -0.25 -9.69
N ALA A 208 13.51 -0.98 -8.58
CA ALA A 208 13.89 -0.38 -7.30
C ALA A 208 15.21 0.40 -7.40
N ALA A 209 16.24 -0.20 -8.02
CA ALA A 209 17.53 0.44 -8.25
C ALA A 209 17.42 1.69 -9.14
N GLU A 210 16.68 1.60 -10.26
CA GLU A 210 16.42 2.72 -11.17
C GLU A 210 15.79 3.89 -10.41
N ARG A 211 14.75 3.64 -9.60
CA ARG A 211 14.04 4.69 -8.86
C ARG A 211 14.90 5.35 -7.79
N LEU A 212 15.76 4.58 -7.10
CA LEU A 212 16.74 5.17 -6.17
C LEU A 212 17.75 6.06 -6.91
N LEU A 213 18.28 5.60 -8.05
CA LEU A 213 19.31 6.31 -8.81
C LEU A 213 18.77 7.57 -9.50
N ALA A 214 17.54 7.53 -10.01
CA ALA A 214 16.92 8.64 -10.74
C ALA A 214 16.83 9.94 -9.92
N ASN A 215 16.81 9.85 -8.59
CA ASN A 215 16.72 11.00 -7.70
C ASN A 215 17.58 10.85 -6.43
N TRP A 216 18.75 10.21 -6.56
CA TRP A 216 19.57 9.76 -5.43
C TRP A 216 19.88 10.84 -4.39
N GLN A 217 20.14 12.09 -4.84
CA GLN A 217 20.42 13.21 -3.92
C GLN A 217 19.23 13.54 -3.01
N ALA A 218 18.04 13.58 -3.58
CA ALA A 218 16.82 13.85 -2.80
C ALA A 218 16.47 12.65 -1.93
N VAL A 219 16.68 11.43 -2.41
CA VAL A 219 16.45 10.20 -1.64
C VAL A 219 17.39 10.12 -0.44
N ALA A 220 18.69 10.42 -0.60
CA ALA A 220 19.65 10.45 0.50
C ALA A 220 19.25 11.48 1.57
N ARG A 221 18.89 12.70 1.16
CA ARG A 221 18.37 13.73 2.06
C ARG A 221 17.08 13.32 2.77
N PHE A 222 16.18 12.66 2.04
CA PHE A 222 14.93 12.18 2.60
C PHE A 222 15.15 11.04 3.60
N SER A 223 16.02 10.08 3.28
CA SER A 223 16.41 8.98 4.17
C SER A 223 17.04 9.50 5.46
N ALA A 224 17.92 10.51 5.37
CA ALA A 224 18.55 11.14 6.52
C ALA A 224 17.56 11.81 7.51
N ARG A 225 16.28 11.99 7.13
CA ARG A 225 15.24 12.45 8.08
C ARG A 225 15.00 11.48 9.24
N GLY A 226 15.41 10.22 9.11
CA GLY A 226 15.38 9.27 10.22
C GLY A 226 16.25 9.69 11.41
N LEU A 227 17.25 10.54 11.18
CA LEU A 227 18.12 11.11 12.22
C LEU A 227 17.60 12.43 12.79
N SER A 228 16.57 13.00 12.17
CA SER A 228 16.06 14.31 12.55
C SER A 228 15.34 14.27 13.89
N LYS A 229 15.49 15.34 14.65
CA LYS A 229 14.60 15.59 15.79
C LYS A 229 13.19 15.88 15.26
N PRO A 230 12.12 15.50 16.00
CA PRO A 230 10.77 15.92 15.67
C PRO A 230 10.71 17.44 15.47
N GLY A 231 10.02 17.84 14.41
CA GLY A 231 9.85 19.25 14.07
C GLY A 231 8.90 19.97 15.01
N PHE A 232 8.96 21.31 14.99
CA PHE A 232 8.04 22.16 15.74
C PHE A 232 7.26 23.07 14.77
N PRO A 233 5.92 23.12 14.84
CA PRO A 233 5.04 22.35 15.74
C PRO A 233 5.01 20.84 15.40
N PRO A 234 4.69 19.97 16.37
CA PRO A 234 4.64 18.53 16.12
C PRO A 234 3.56 18.18 15.10
N ALA A 235 3.90 17.31 14.15
CA ALA A 235 2.94 16.77 13.18
C ALA A 235 2.30 15.47 13.71
N SER A 236 1.01 15.26 13.39
CA SER A 236 0.29 14.02 13.73
C SER A 236 0.70 12.81 12.87
N ALA A 237 1.60 13.00 11.90
CA ALA A 237 2.14 11.96 11.05
C ALA A 237 3.65 11.80 11.32
N PRO A 238 4.08 10.93 12.25
CA PRO A 238 5.48 10.74 12.63
C PRO A 238 6.36 10.35 11.44
N LEU A 239 5.81 9.52 10.57
CA LEU A 239 6.39 9.15 9.29
C LEU A 239 6.08 10.19 8.20
N SER A 240 5.80 11.46 8.46
CA SER A 240 5.62 12.49 7.40
C SER A 240 5.81 13.90 7.93
N ASP A 241 6.56 14.05 9.03
CA ASP A 241 6.78 15.35 9.66
C ASP A 241 7.41 16.34 8.66
N PRO A 242 6.68 17.38 8.21
CA PRO A 242 7.21 18.37 7.28
C PRO A 242 8.18 19.33 7.97
N ASN A 243 8.19 19.36 9.30
CA ASN A 243 9.00 20.27 10.12
C ASN A 243 10.31 19.63 10.59
N ALA A 244 10.54 18.35 10.28
CA ALA A 244 11.79 17.65 10.61
C ALA A 244 12.97 18.24 9.81
N VAL A 245 14.05 18.62 10.51
CA VAL A 245 15.26 19.19 9.90
C VAL A 245 16.34 18.12 9.78
N VAL A 246 16.82 17.91 8.55
CA VAL A 246 17.88 16.93 8.25
C VAL A 246 19.21 17.43 8.79
N ASP A 247 19.93 16.57 9.52
CA ASP A 247 21.33 16.82 9.85
C ASP A 247 22.20 16.44 8.65
N GLU A 248 22.66 17.46 7.92
CA GLU A 248 23.43 17.28 6.69
C GLU A 248 24.79 16.60 6.92
N ALA A 249 25.30 16.58 8.16
CA ALA A 249 26.59 15.96 8.49
C ALA A 249 26.63 14.45 8.21
N TYR A 250 25.47 13.78 8.25
CA TYR A 250 25.37 12.34 7.99
C TYR A 250 25.12 11.98 6.52
N LEU A 251 24.87 12.96 5.64
CA LEU A 251 24.55 12.70 4.23
C LEU A 251 25.59 11.86 3.50
N PRO A 252 26.92 12.07 3.68
CA PRO A 252 27.91 11.23 3.01
C PRO A 252 27.82 9.74 3.41
N GLN A 253 27.51 9.45 4.67
CA GLN A 253 27.35 8.07 5.14
C GLN A 253 26.04 7.46 4.64
N VAL A 254 24.95 8.22 4.66
CA VAL A 254 23.64 7.77 4.15
C VAL A 254 23.70 7.52 2.63
N ASP A 255 24.34 8.40 1.87
CA ASP A 255 24.58 8.23 0.43
C ASP A 255 25.40 6.96 0.16
N ALA A 256 26.51 6.77 0.87
CA ALA A 256 27.33 5.58 0.74
C ALA A 256 26.53 4.29 1.05
N ALA A 257 25.72 4.30 2.11
CA ALA A 257 24.87 3.15 2.45
C ALA A 257 23.80 2.87 1.38
N LEU A 258 23.19 3.91 0.79
CA LEU A 258 22.22 3.74 -0.31
C LEU A 258 22.87 3.18 -1.57
N ARG A 259 24.13 3.51 -1.87
CA ARG A 259 24.88 2.88 -2.96
C ARG A 259 25.07 1.38 -2.72
N HIS A 260 25.35 0.97 -1.47
CA HIS A 260 25.40 -0.46 -1.11
C HIS A 260 24.02 -1.13 -1.21
N VAL A 261 22.92 -0.41 -0.96
CA VAL A 261 21.56 -0.92 -1.21
C VAL A 261 21.34 -1.14 -2.71
N VAL A 262 21.76 -0.21 -3.56
CA VAL A 262 21.67 -0.34 -5.03
C VAL A 262 22.53 -1.51 -5.52
N ASP A 263 23.77 -1.63 -5.05
CA ASP A 263 24.65 -2.75 -5.37
C ASP A 263 24.03 -4.09 -4.93
N SER A 264 23.48 -4.13 -3.72
CA SER A 264 22.75 -5.29 -3.19
C SER A 264 21.52 -5.65 -4.04
N LEU A 265 20.78 -4.67 -4.55
CA LEU A 265 19.65 -4.91 -5.46
C LEU A 265 20.11 -5.51 -6.78
N LEU A 266 21.19 -5.00 -7.38
CA LEU A 266 21.67 -5.44 -8.70
C LEU A 266 22.38 -6.79 -8.64
N GLU A 267 23.30 -6.96 -7.70
CA GLU A 267 24.20 -8.13 -7.61
C GLU A 267 23.72 -9.19 -6.59
N GLY A 268 22.85 -8.81 -5.66
CA GLY A 268 22.35 -9.66 -4.57
C GLY A 268 22.90 -9.26 -3.18
N PRO A 269 22.40 -9.89 -2.09
CA PRO A 269 22.78 -9.56 -0.71
C PRO A 269 24.30 -9.47 -0.51
N LEU A 270 24.76 -8.39 0.12
CA LEU A 270 26.19 -8.13 0.30
C LEU A 270 26.67 -8.63 1.67
N PRO A 271 27.84 -9.30 1.74
CA PRO A 271 28.42 -9.64 3.04
C PRO A 271 28.88 -8.37 3.76
N PRO A 272 28.91 -8.34 5.11
CA PRO A 272 29.36 -7.17 5.88
C PRO A 272 30.76 -6.66 5.51
N THR A 273 31.63 -7.52 4.97
CA THR A 273 32.99 -7.16 4.53
C THR A 273 33.03 -6.37 3.22
N ALA A 274 31.98 -6.41 2.40
CA ALA A 274 31.90 -5.65 1.15
C ALA A 274 31.48 -4.19 1.37
N LEU A 275 30.87 -3.88 2.52
CA LEU A 275 30.47 -2.53 2.86
C LEU A 275 31.67 -1.61 3.09
N SER A 276 31.51 -0.32 2.81
CA SER A 276 32.53 0.71 3.10
C SER A 276 32.83 0.80 4.60
N ASP A 277 34.06 1.19 4.96
CA ASP A 277 34.40 1.52 6.34
C ASP A 277 33.76 2.85 6.77
N GLY A 278 33.60 3.05 8.08
CA GLY A 278 33.07 4.30 8.64
C GLY A 278 31.56 4.49 8.56
N LEU A 279 30.80 3.48 8.10
CA LEU A 279 29.34 3.48 8.19
C LEU A 279 28.90 3.25 9.64
N ALA A 280 28.42 4.30 10.30
CA ALA A 280 28.00 4.27 11.70
C ALA A 280 26.60 3.63 11.85
N PRO A 281 26.44 2.50 12.57
CA PRO A 281 25.14 1.83 12.74
C PRO A 281 24.04 2.74 13.30
N GLU A 282 24.39 3.66 14.21
CA GLU A 282 23.52 4.66 14.81
C GLU A 282 23.02 5.71 13.81
N ALA A 283 23.74 5.93 12.70
CA ALA A 283 23.32 6.82 11.62
C ALA A 283 22.51 6.05 10.54
N ILE A 284 22.99 4.87 10.15
CA ILE A 284 22.43 4.11 9.03
C ILE A 284 21.10 3.44 9.39
N THR A 285 20.98 2.85 10.58
CA THR A 285 19.77 2.13 11.01
C THR A 285 18.52 3.02 10.97
N PRO A 286 18.50 4.19 11.63
CA PRO A 286 17.33 5.07 11.56
C PRO A 286 17.13 5.68 10.17
N SER A 287 18.19 5.98 9.41
CA SER A 287 18.05 6.61 8.09
C SER A 287 17.46 5.67 7.04
N LEU A 288 18.01 4.47 6.90
CA LEU A 288 17.49 3.48 5.95
C LEU A 288 16.16 2.90 6.43
N GLY A 289 15.97 2.76 7.75
CA GLY A 289 14.67 2.40 8.34
C GLY A 289 13.58 3.43 8.02
N TYR A 290 13.90 4.72 8.11
CA TYR A 290 12.98 5.79 7.71
C TYR A 290 12.61 5.70 6.23
N LEU A 291 13.60 5.48 5.33
CA LEU A 291 13.29 5.30 3.91
C LEU A 291 12.40 4.06 3.68
N ARG A 292 12.73 2.92 4.30
CA ARG A 292 11.98 1.66 4.20
C ARG A 292 10.50 1.84 4.52
N ASP A 293 10.21 2.52 5.62
CA ASP A 293 8.85 2.72 6.13
C ASP A 293 8.07 3.80 5.35
N ARG A 294 8.74 4.51 4.42
CA ARG A 294 8.17 5.63 3.65
C ARG A 294 7.97 5.37 2.17
N ILE A 295 8.42 4.21 1.68
CA ILE A 295 8.16 3.79 0.30
C ILE A 295 6.65 3.67 0.11
N SER A 296 6.13 4.38 -0.90
CA SER A 296 4.72 4.41 -1.24
C SER A 296 4.44 3.67 -2.55
N VAL A 297 3.49 2.75 -2.53
CA VAL A 297 3.05 2.00 -3.72
C VAL A 297 1.73 2.58 -4.24
N PRO A 298 1.53 2.79 -5.55
CA PRO A 298 2.49 2.58 -6.65
C PRO A 298 3.28 3.85 -7.01
N ARG A 299 3.11 4.95 -6.25
CA ARG A 299 3.65 6.28 -6.58
C ARG A 299 5.16 6.25 -6.79
N ASP A 300 5.90 5.60 -5.90
CA ASP A 300 7.36 5.59 -5.97
C ASP A 300 7.83 4.45 -6.89
N MET A 301 7.19 3.28 -6.78
CA MET A 301 7.45 2.07 -7.58
C MET A 301 6.31 1.06 -7.47
N GLY A 302 6.30 0.06 -8.35
CA GLY A 302 5.40 -1.08 -8.25
C GLY A 302 5.60 -1.87 -6.95
N TYR A 303 4.56 -2.57 -6.51
CA TYR A 303 4.60 -3.42 -5.31
C TYR A 303 5.80 -4.40 -5.25
N PRO A 304 6.15 -5.14 -6.33
CA PRO A 304 7.25 -6.10 -6.28
C PRO A 304 8.58 -5.39 -6.00
N ALA A 305 8.81 -4.25 -6.67
CA ALA A 305 9.99 -3.42 -6.48
C ALA A 305 10.06 -2.85 -5.05
N ALA A 306 8.93 -2.41 -4.49
CA ALA A 306 8.86 -1.93 -3.11
C ALA A 306 9.22 -3.02 -2.09
N ARG A 307 8.75 -4.27 -2.29
CA ARG A 307 9.14 -5.41 -1.44
C ARG A 307 10.65 -5.66 -1.49
N GLN A 308 11.22 -5.70 -2.70
CA GLN A 308 12.66 -5.86 -2.91
C GLN A 308 13.43 -4.75 -2.21
N LEU A 309 13.07 -3.48 -2.44
CA LEU A 309 13.74 -2.35 -1.80
C LEU A 309 13.69 -2.43 -0.28
N ARG A 310 12.52 -2.71 0.32
CA ARG A 310 12.38 -2.84 1.77
C ARG A 310 13.25 -3.97 2.34
N ALA A 311 13.36 -5.09 1.63
CA ALA A 311 14.17 -6.22 2.04
C ALA A 311 15.68 -5.95 1.96
N HIS A 312 16.14 -5.33 0.87
CA HIS A 312 17.54 -4.96 0.69
C HIS A 312 17.97 -3.81 1.62
N LEU A 313 17.07 -2.88 1.96
CA LEU A 313 17.30 -1.89 3.04
C LEU A 313 17.54 -2.59 4.38
N ASN A 314 16.69 -3.56 4.75
CA ASN A 314 16.87 -4.32 6.00
C ASN A 314 18.17 -5.13 6.01
N ASP A 315 18.55 -5.73 4.88
CA ASP A 315 19.79 -6.49 4.75
C ASP A 315 21.03 -5.61 4.98
N VAL A 316 21.09 -4.44 4.32
CA VAL A 316 22.19 -3.49 4.51
C VAL A 316 22.24 -2.96 5.95
N ILE A 317 21.09 -2.65 6.56
CA ILE A 317 21.02 -2.27 7.99
C ILE A 317 21.64 -3.34 8.88
N ALA A 318 21.28 -4.62 8.67
CA ALA A 318 21.81 -5.73 9.45
C ALA A 318 23.32 -5.92 9.23
N ALA A 319 23.78 -5.81 7.98
CA ALA A 319 25.18 -5.96 7.63
C ALA A 319 26.06 -4.85 8.23
N VAL A 320 25.59 -3.60 8.24
CA VAL A 320 26.25 -2.47 8.92
C VAL A 320 26.34 -2.72 10.43
N ALA A 321 25.26 -3.18 11.07
CA ALA A 321 25.25 -3.48 12.50
C ALA A 321 26.29 -4.57 12.87
N VAL A 322 26.37 -5.64 12.09
CA VAL A 322 27.38 -6.70 12.28
C VAL A 322 28.80 -6.18 12.09
N LYS A 323 29.04 -5.35 11.08
CA LYS A 323 30.36 -4.75 10.83
C LYS A 323 30.78 -3.85 11.99
N GLY A 324 29.89 -2.99 12.47
CA GLY A 324 30.14 -2.10 13.61
C GLY A 324 30.47 -2.85 14.89
N ALA A 325 29.72 -3.91 15.22
CA ALA A 325 29.99 -4.75 16.39
C ALA A 325 31.38 -5.42 16.33
N ARG A 326 31.81 -5.87 15.15
CA ARG A 326 33.15 -6.46 14.95
C ARG A 326 34.27 -5.42 15.08
N ALA A 327 34.04 -4.18 14.67
CA ALA A 327 35.00 -3.11 14.80
C ALA A 327 35.17 -2.68 16.27
N ALA A 328 34.06 -2.61 17.04
CA ALA A 328 34.10 -2.26 18.47
C ALA A 328 34.74 -3.34 19.36
N ALA A 329 34.81 -4.59 18.89
CA ALA A 329 35.41 -5.71 19.61
C ALA A 329 36.93 -5.85 19.39
N LYS A 330 37.53 -5.05 18.50
CA LYS A 330 38.97 -5.01 18.22
C LYS A 330 39.61 -3.82 18.90
#